data_AF-A0A7I4C6L8-F1
#
_entry.id   AF-A0A7I4C6L8-F1
#
_cell.length_a   1.000
_cell.length_b   1.000
_cell.length_c   1.000
_cell.angle_alpha   90.00
_cell.angle_beta   90.00
_cell.angle_gamma   90.00
#
_symmetry.space_group_name_H-M   'P 1'
#
loop_
_entity.id
_entity.type
_entity.pdbx_description
1 polymer ?
#
loop_
_entity_poly.entity_id
_entity_poly.type
_entity_poly.pdbx_seq_one_letter_code
_entity_poly.pdbx_strand_id
1 'polypeptide(L)'
;MRRKKDAEREEEERRKEEAAREQKAREEQAANEEFEKWKSHIVVDTEGTLEDTEKQTQGLLVDFVEYIKKHKCVALEDLAAEFNLRTQECINRVMELEQMGRISGVMDDRGKFIYISPEEMKAVADYIKRLGRVSIAHLASKSNEFIDLEPKILETDIISCAEEVGEPSKIDSVARPIPVA
;
A
#
# COMPACT_ATOMS: atom_id res chain seq x y z
N MET A 1 -69.23 -18.40 -50.12
CA MET A 1 -68.92 -18.52 -48.67
C MET A 1 -67.49 -19.04 -48.40
N ARG A 2 -66.47 -18.62 -49.17
CA ARG A 2 -65.05 -18.98 -48.92
C ARG A 2 -64.16 -17.74 -48.81
N ARG A 3 -64.31 -16.77 -49.71
CA ARG A 3 -63.59 -15.49 -49.71
C ARG A 3 -63.68 -14.63 -48.43
N LYS A 4 -64.76 -14.69 -47.65
CA LYS A 4 -64.87 -13.93 -46.39
C LYS A 4 -64.09 -14.57 -45.23
N LYS A 5 -63.85 -15.88 -45.27
CA LYS A 5 -63.15 -16.63 -44.21
C LYS A 5 -61.63 -16.54 -44.35
N ASP A 6 -61.12 -16.40 -45.58
CA ASP A 6 -59.69 -16.12 -45.83
C ASP A 6 -59.29 -14.70 -45.42
N ALA A 7 -60.14 -13.69 -45.68
CA ALA A 7 -59.86 -12.31 -45.31
C ALA A 7 -59.76 -12.11 -43.78
N GLU A 8 -60.62 -12.79 -43.01
CA GLU A 8 -60.61 -12.72 -41.54
C GLU A 8 -59.38 -13.42 -40.94
N ARG A 9 -58.87 -14.47 -41.62
CA ARG A 9 -57.66 -15.20 -41.21
C ARG A 9 -56.38 -14.39 -41.47
N GLU A 10 -56.33 -13.68 -42.59
CA GLU A 10 -55.20 -12.83 -42.97
C GLU A 10 -55.08 -11.59 -42.07
N GLU A 11 -56.22 -11.03 -41.62
CA GLU A 11 -56.23 -9.90 -40.67
C GLU A 11 -55.85 -10.34 -39.24
N GLU A 12 -56.23 -11.55 -38.83
CA GLU A 12 -55.80 -12.15 -37.56
C GLU A 12 -54.29 -12.48 -37.58
N GLU A 13 -53.77 -12.99 -38.71
CA GLU A 13 -52.33 -13.23 -38.88
C GLU A 13 -51.52 -11.93 -38.84
N ARG A 14 -51.98 -10.86 -39.50
CA ARG A 14 -51.32 -9.54 -39.42
C ARG A 14 -51.28 -8.97 -38.00
N ARG A 15 -52.36 -9.08 -37.23
CA ARG A 15 -52.37 -8.61 -35.82
C ARG A 15 -51.44 -9.42 -34.92
N LYS A 16 -51.31 -10.73 -35.19
CA LYS A 16 -50.38 -11.60 -34.45
C LYS A 16 -48.93 -11.33 -34.82
N GLU A 17 -48.63 -11.08 -36.10
CA GLU A 17 -47.29 -10.76 -36.57
C GLU A 17 -46.80 -9.40 -36.06
N GLU A 18 -47.68 -8.39 -36.05
CA GLU A 18 -47.37 -7.06 -35.50
C GLU A 18 -47.12 -7.11 -33.98
N ALA A 19 -47.96 -7.85 -33.24
CA ALA A 19 -47.78 -8.04 -31.80
C ALA A 19 -46.49 -8.83 -31.46
N ALA A 20 -46.16 -9.86 -32.24
CA ALA A 20 -44.93 -10.63 -32.05
C ALA A 20 -43.67 -9.79 -32.35
N ARG A 21 -43.75 -8.91 -33.34
CA ARG A 21 -42.64 -8.01 -33.71
C ARG A 21 -42.40 -6.94 -32.65
N GLU A 22 -43.47 -6.41 -32.06
CA GLU A 22 -43.39 -5.41 -30.99
C GLU A 22 -42.87 -6.00 -29.68
N GLN A 23 -43.26 -7.24 -29.35
CA GLN A 23 -42.74 -7.95 -28.19
C GLN A 23 -41.25 -8.28 -28.35
N LYS A 24 -40.84 -8.74 -29.53
CA LYS A 24 -39.42 -9.01 -29.84
C LYS A 24 -38.57 -7.74 -29.80
N ALA A 25 -39.09 -6.61 -30.30
CA ALA A 25 -38.39 -5.33 -30.24
C ALA A 25 -38.21 -4.82 -28.80
N ARG A 26 -39.22 -5.03 -27.93
CA ARG A 26 -39.15 -4.64 -26.51
C ARG A 26 -38.20 -5.53 -25.70
N GLU A 27 -38.19 -6.83 -25.98
CA GLU A 27 -37.25 -7.78 -25.39
C GLU A 27 -35.81 -7.48 -25.84
N GLU A 28 -35.59 -7.12 -27.11
CA GLU A 28 -34.28 -6.76 -27.64
C GLU A 28 -33.78 -5.43 -27.06
N GLN A 29 -34.66 -4.44 -26.87
CA GLN A 29 -34.32 -3.19 -26.17
C GLN A 29 -33.97 -3.43 -24.70
N ALA A 30 -34.79 -4.20 -23.97
CA ALA A 30 -34.52 -4.52 -22.57
C ALA A 30 -33.22 -5.34 -22.40
N ALA A 31 -32.97 -6.27 -23.32
CA ALA A 31 -31.72 -7.04 -23.34
C ALA A 31 -30.51 -6.15 -23.66
N ASN A 32 -30.66 -5.15 -24.56
CA ASN A 32 -29.58 -4.21 -24.87
C ASN A 32 -29.31 -3.25 -23.69
N GLU A 33 -30.34 -2.79 -22.98
CA GLU A 33 -30.20 -1.96 -21.78
C GLU A 33 -29.58 -2.75 -20.61
N GLU A 34 -29.98 -4.01 -20.43
CA GLU A 34 -29.38 -4.90 -19.43
C GLU A 34 -27.93 -5.24 -19.81
N PHE A 35 -27.64 -5.44 -21.09
CA PHE A 35 -26.29 -5.64 -21.60
C PHE A 35 -25.43 -4.39 -21.44
N GLU A 36 -25.93 -3.18 -21.69
CA GLU A 36 -25.18 -1.94 -21.46
C GLU A 36 -24.93 -1.69 -19.97
N LYS A 37 -25.92 -1.99 -19.11
CA LYS A 37 -25.75 -1.91 -17.66
C LYS A 37 -24.72 -2.93 -17.18
N TRP A 38 -24.78 -4.17 -17.65
CA TRP A 38 -23.76 -5.18 -17.34
C TRP A 38 -22.41 -4.84 -17.96
N LYS A 39 -22.34 -4.29 -19.17
CA LYS A 39 -21.09 -3.83 -19.79
C LYS A 39 -20.48 -2.64 -19.04
N SER A 40 -21.31 -1.76 -18.49
CA SER A 40 -20.88 -0.66 -17.62
C SER A 40 -20.36 -1.17 -16.27
N HIS A 41 -20.99 -2.20 -15.70
CA HIS A 41 -20.51 -2.88 -14.48
C HIS A 41 -19.36 -3.88 -14.74
N ILE A 42 -19.17 -4.32 -15.98
CA ILE A 42 -18.10 -5.19 -16.50
C ILE A 42 -17.16 -4.32 -17.35
N VAL A 43 -16.96 -3.04 -16.99
CA VAL A 43 -15.65 -2.40 -17.22
C VAL A 43 -14.67 -3.13 -16.30
N VAL A 44 -14.34 -4.34 -16.75
CA VAL A 44 -13.16 -5.08 -16.35
C VAL A 44 -12.02 -4.30 -16.97
N ASP A 45 -11.17 -3.79 -16.09
CA ASP A 45 -9.88 -3.15 -16.27
C ASP A 45 -9.00 -3.87 -17.33
N THR A 46 -9.36 -3.70 -18.60
CA THR A 46 -8.73 -4.35 -19.76
C THR A 46 -8.65 -3.37 -20.93
N GLU A 47 -8.32 -2.11 -20.64
CA GLU A 47 -7.88 -1.16 -21.66
C GLU A 47 -6.71 -0.33 -21.09
N GLY A 48 -5.54 -0.51 -21.71
CA GLY A 48 -4.28 0.01 -21.23
C GLY A 48 -4.24 1.53 -21.19
N THR A 49 -3.99 2.07 -20.00
CA THR A 49 -3.55 3.44 -19.81
C THR A 49 -2.07 3.43 -19.42
N LEU A 50 -1.20 3.15 -20.39
CA LEU A 50 0.25 3.10 -20.18
C LEU A 50 0.83 4.43 -19.65
N GLU A 51 0.15 5.57 -19.77
CA GLU A 51 0.66 6.88 -19.30
C GLU A 51 0.24 7.29 -17.88
N ASP A 52 -0.93 6.86 -17.37
CA ASP A 52 -1.35 7.13 -15.98
C ASP A 52 -0.80 6.09 -15.01
N THR A 53 -0.68 4.83 -15.44
CA THR A 53 -0.09 3.77 -14.63
C THR A 53 1.37 4.08 -14.29
N GLU A 54 2.14 4.70 -15.19
CA GLU A 54 3.55 5.03 -14.91
C GLU A 54 3.69 6.11 -13.83
N LYS A 55 2.82 7.12 -13.79
CA LYS A 55 2.85 8.14 -12.72
C LYS A 55 2.42 7.57 -11.38
N GLN A 56 1.38 6.73 -11.38
CA GLN A 56 0.95 6.04 -10.15
C GLN A 56 2.04 5.08 -9.65
N THR A 57 2.66 4.32 -10.56
CA THR A 57 3.76 3.40 -10.23
C THR A 57 5.01 4.13 -9.75
N GLN A 58 5.33 5.30 -10.32
CA GLN A 58 6.42 6.15 -9.81
C GLN A 58 6.12 6.71 -8.43
N GLY A 59 4.86 7.12 -8.16
CA GLY A 59 4.43 7.53 -6.81
C GLY A 59 4.63 6.40 -5.80
N LEU A 60 4.13 5.20 -6.12
CA LEU A 60 4.29 3.99 -5.32
C LEU A 60 5.76 3.68 -5.01
N LEU A 61 6.68 3.87 -5.96
CA LEU A 61 8.13 3.67 -5.73
C LEU A 61 8.74 4.72 -4.80
N VAL A 62 8.28 5.97 -4.87
CA VAL A 62 8.73 7.03 -3.95
C VAL A 62 8.26 6.73 -2.53
N ASP A 63 6.98 6.40 -2.37
CA ASP A 63 6.39 6.01 -1.08
C ASP A 63 7.10 4.79 -0.48
N PHE A 64 7.45 3.82 -1.32
CA PHE A 64 8.20 2.62 -0.92
C PHE A 64 9.58 2.97 -0.35
N VAL A 65 10.30 3.88 -1.00
CA VAL A 65 11.61 4.36 -0.53
C VAL A 65 11.47 5.16 0.78
N GLU A 66 10.45 6.01 0.90
CA GLU A 66 10.20 6.77 2.12
C GLU A 66 9.82 5.87 3.30
N TYR A 67 8.99 4.86 3.05
CA TYR A 67 8.61 3.87 4.06
C TYR A 67 9.84 3.13 4.60
N ILE A 68 10.70 2.62 3.71
CA ILE A 68 11.95 1.94 4.09
C ILE A 68 12.87 2.86 4.90
N LYS A 69 13.00 4.13 4.49
CA LYS A 69 13.82 5.12 5.20
C LYS A 69 13.28 5.43 6.59
N LYS A 70 11.97 5.51 6.75
CA LYS A 70 11.30 5.78 8.02
C LYS A 70 11.44 4.59 8.98
N HIS A 71 11.26 3.37 8.47
CA HIS A 71 11.18 2.18 9.31
C HIS A 71 12.50 1.46 9.55
N LYS A 72 13.61 1.86 8.90
CA LYS A 72 15.00 1.35 9.01
C LYS A 72 15.19 -0.18 8.95
N CYS A 73 14.51 -0.96 9.77
CA CYS A 73 14.39 -2.41 9.69
C CYS A 73 12.96 -2.80 9.27
N VAL A 74 12.82 -3.38 8.08
CA VAL A 74 11.52 -3.73 7.50
C VAL A 74 11.50 -5.21 7.11
N ALA A 75 10.46 -5.94 7.51
CA ALA A 75 10.21 -7.29 6.98
C ALA A 75 9.63 -7.19 5.57
N LEU A 76 10.16 -7.96 4.62
CA LEU A 76 9.71 -7.93 3.22
C LEU A 76 8.25 -8.39 3.07
N GLU A 77 7.76 -9.21 4.01
CA GLU A 77 6.35 -9.62 4.08
C GLU A 77 5.44 -8.45 4.48
N ASP A 78 5.80 -7.68 5.51
CA ASP A 78 5.05 -6.49 5.92
C ASP A 78 5.07 -5.43 4.81
N LEU A 79 6.23 -5.23 4.19
CA LEU A 79 6.37 -4.32 3.05
C LEU A 79 5.53 -4.77 1.86
N ALA A 80 5.44 -6.07 1.61
CA ALA A 80 4.57 -6.60 0.56
C ALA A 80 3.08 -6.41 0.91
N ALA A 81 2.71 -6.56 2.18
CA ALA A 81 1.34 -6.37 2.65
C ALA A 81 0.89 -4.90 2.55
N GLU A 82 1.72 -3.95 2.97
CA GLU A 82 1.41 -2.51 2.91
C GLU A 82 1.16 -2.01 1.48
N PHE A 83 1.91 -2.53 0.51
CA PHE A 83 1.80 -2.14 -0.89
C PHE A 83 0.94 -3.12 -1.72
N ASN A 84 0.32 -4.12 -1.08
CA ASN A 84 -0.50 -5.16 -1.69
C ASN A 84 0.20 -5.87 -2.88
N LEU A 85 1.48 -6.18 -2.70
CA LEU A 85 2.36 -6.84 -3.67
C LEU A 85 2.64 -8.29 -3.27
N ARG A 86 3.11 -9.11 -4.21
CA ARG A 86 3.70 -10.40 -3.87
C ARG A 86 5.08 -10.20 -3.24
N THR A 87 5.44 -11.01 -2.25
CA THR A 87 6.76 -10.96 -1.58
C THR A 87 7.92 -11.05 -2.57
N GLN A 88 7.80 -11.89 -3.61
CA GLN A 88 8.81 -11.99 -4.68
C GLN A 88 8.94 -10.70 -5.51
N GLU A 89 7.82 -10.01 -5.79
CA GLU A 89 7.87 -8.72 -6.49
C GLU A 89 8.43 -7.61 -5.61
N CYS A 90 8.14 -7.64 -4.31
CA CYS A 90 8.72 -6.74 -3.32
C CYS A 90 10.26 -6.88 -3.28
N ILE A 91 10.77 -8.12 -3.24
CA ILE A 91 12.21 -8.42 -3.29
C ILE A 91 12.83 -7.86 -4.57
N ASN A 92 12.22 -8.15 -5.73
CA ASN A 92 12.73 -7.65 -7.01
C ASN A 92 12.78 -6.12 -7.04
N ARG A 93 11.71 -5.44 -6.59
CA ARG A 93 11.68 -3.97 -6.50
C ARG A 93 12.76 -3.40 -5.58
N VAL A 94 12.99 -4.01 -4.41
CA VAL A 94 14.08 -3.60 -3.50
C VAL A 94 15.43 -3.76 -4.18
N MET A 95 15.68 -4.89 -4.86
CA MET A 95 16.92 -5.13 -5.58
C MET A 95 17.14 -4.17 -6.75
N GLU A 96 16.09 -3.80 -7.48
CA GLU A 96 16.14 -2.81 -8.54
C GLU A 96 16.45 -1.41 -7.99
N LEU A 97 15.81 -1.03 -6.88
CA LEU A 97 16.06 0.24 -6.18
C LEU A 97 17.50 0.32 -5.64
N GLU A 98 18.05 -0.80 -5.18
CA GLU A 98 19.45 -0.92 -4.78
C GLU A 98 20.40 -0.80 -5.98
N GLN A 99 20.13 -1.49 -7.09
CA GLN A 99 20.92 -1.40 -8.32
C GLN A 99 20.91 0.01 -8.91
N MET A 100 19.78 0.73 -8.82
CA MET A 100 19.68 2.13 -9.21
C MET A 100 20.38 3.09 -8.23
N GLY A 101 20.82 2.61 -7.06
CA GLY A 101 21.46 3.41 -6.02
C GLY A 101 20.51 4.36 -5.32
N ARG A 102 19.19 4.11 -5.38
CA ARG A 102 18.19 4.96 -4.72
C ARG A 102 18.09 4.66 -3.23
N ILE A 103 18.34 3.41 -2.85
CA ILE A 103 18.45 2.93 -1.48
C ILE A 103 19.73 2.12 -1.32
N SER A 104 20.27 2.12 -0.11
CA SER A 104 21.38 1.27 0.30
C SER A 104 20.96 0.50 1.55
N GLY A 105 21.25 -0.80 1.59
CA GLY A 105 20.84 -1.63 2.71
C GLY A 105 21.38 -3.03 2.63
N VAL A 106 21.03 -3.84 3.62
CA VAL A 106 21.39 -5.26 3.70
C VAL A 106 20.11 -6.07 3.81
N MET A 107 19.98 -7.08 2.93
CA MET A 107 18.91 -8.07 3.01
C MET A 107 19.44 -9.31 3.73
N ASP A 108 18.73 -9.72 4.77
CA ASP A 108 18.95 -10.98 5.49
C ASP A 108 18.28 -12.14 4.72
N ASP A 109 18.86 -13.35 4.75
CA ASP A 109 18.29 -14.53 4.07
C ASP A 109 16.88 -14.88 4.55
N ARG A 110 16.48 -14.36 5.70
CA ARG A 110 15.17 -14.53 6.32
C ARG A 110 14.11 -13.52 5.85
N GLY A 111 14.43 -12.69 4.85
CA GLY A 111 13.48 -11.73 4.30
C GLY A 111 13.31 -10.47 5.14
N LYS A 112 14.34 -10.07 5.88
CA LYS A 112 14.41 -8.75 6.54
C LYS A 112 15.35 -7.83 5.76
N PHE A 113 14.91 -6.61 5.51
CA PHE A 113 15.71 -5.57 4.88
C PHE A 113 16.06 -4.49 5.90
N ILE A 114 17.35 -4.18 5.99
CA ILE A 114 17.86 -3.11 6.85
C ILE A 114 18.38 -2.00 5.94
N TYR A 115 17.71 -0.85 5.98
CA TYR A 115 18.16 0.37 5.33
C TYR A 115 19.33 0.97 6.09
N ILE A 116 20.38 1.31 5.34
CA ILE A 116 21.57 1.98 5.85
C ILE A 116 21.76 3.25 5.03
N SER A 117 21.77 4.38 5.71
CA SER A 117 21.98 5.68 5.07
C SER A 117 23.39 5.74 4.47
N PRO A 118 23.61 6.48 3.37
CA PRO A 118 24.95 6.63 2.79
C PRO A 118 25.96 7.24 3.78
N GLU A 119 25.50 8.05 4.73
CA GLU A 119 26.32 8.59 5.82
C GLU A 119 26.77 7.52 6.81
N GLU A 120 25.86 6.63 7.22
CA GLU A 120 26.15 5.48 8.09
C GLU A 120 27.12 4.52 7.39
N MET A 121 26.90 4.26 6.09
CA MET A 121 27.78 3.43 5.28
C MET A 121 29.18 4.03 5.15
N LYS A 122 29.30 5.36 5.03
CA LYS A 122 30.57 6.06 5.01
C LYS A 122 31.32 5.95 6.34
N ALA A 123 30.62 6.12 7.48
CA ALA A 123 31.20 5.98 8.80
C ALA A 123 31.78 4.55 9.00
N VAL A 124 31.04 3.53 8.59
CA VAL A 124 31.50 2.13 8.60
C VAL A 124 32.71 1.95 7.67
N ALA A 125 32.68 2.49 6.45
CA ALA A 125 33.78 2.39 5.50
C ALA A 125 35.07 3.06 6.01
N ASP A 126 34.96 4.24 6.61
CA ASP A 126 36.11 4.96 7.17
C ASP A 126 36.69 4.25 8.40
N TYR A 127 35.84 3.62 9.20
CA TYR A 127 36.25 2.75 10.31
C TYR A 127 37.07 1.54 9.82
N ILE A 128 36.58 0.84 8.80
CA ILE A 128 37.27 -0.31 8.19
C ILE A 128 38.63 0.14 7.61
N LYS A 129 38.67 1.26 6.89
CA LYS A 129 39.92 1.80 6.32
C LYS A 129 40.95 2.14 7.39
N ARG A 130 40.55 2.73 8.52
CA ARG A 130 41.46 3.13 9.60
C ARG A 130 42.07 1.92 10.32
N LEU A 131 41.28 0.88 10.55
CA LEU A 131 41.74 -0.33 11.24
C LEU A 131 42.41 -1.34 10.30
N GLY A 132 42.13 -1.25 8.99
CA GLY A 132 42.63 -2.16 7.97
C GLY A 132 41.97 -3.53 8.10
N ARG A 133 42.49 -4.36 9.01
CA ARG A 133 41.96 -5.71 9.27
C ARG A 133 41.00 -5.66 10.46
N VAL A 134 39.71 -5.76 10.19
CA VAL A 134 38.67 -5.87 11.22
C VAL A 134 38.11 -7.29 11.23
N SER A 135 37.94 -7.87 12.42
CA SER A 135 37.22 -9.14 12.56
C SER A 135 35.72 -8.89 12.60
N ILE A 136 34.92 -9.85 12.12
CA ILE A 136 33.45 -9.75 12.11
C ILE A 136 32.91 -9.46 13.53
N ALA A 137 33.50 -10.09 14.56
CA ALA A 137 33.11 -9.85 15.94
C ALA A 137 33.35 -8.40 16.39
N HIS A 138 34.51 -7.83 16.01
CA HIS A 138 34.85 -6.44 16.36
C HIS A 138 33.99 -5.44 15.59
N LEU A 139 33.68 -5.73 14.32
CA LEU A 139 32.76 -4.93 13.54
C LEU A 139 31.36 -4.99 14.16
N ALA A 140 30.83 -6.18 14.45
CA ALA A 140 29.50 -6.35 15.06
C ALA A 140 29.35 -5.61 16.39
N SER A 141 30.37 -5.65 17.28
CA SER A 141 30.35 -4.88 18.53
C SER A 141 30.28 -3.37 18.30
N LYS A 142 30.87 -2.87 17.21
CA LYS A 142 30.92 -1.45 16.85
C LYS A 142 29.75 -1.04 15.94
N SER A 143 29.14 -1.97 15.22
CA SER A 143 28.08 -1.72 14.23
C SER A 143 26.84 -1.09 14.86
N ASN A 144 26.53 -1.43 16.11
CA ASN A 144 25.43 -0.81 16.85
C ASN A 144 25.68 0.69 17.13
N GLU A 145 26.93 1.16 17.19
CA GLU A 145 27.25 2.59 17.32
C GLU A 145 27.06 3.35 16.00
N PHE A 146 27.09 2.65 14.86
CA PHE A 146 27.00 3.24 13.53
C PHE A 146 25.61 3.15 12.91
N ILE A 147 24.78 2.21 13.37
CA ILE A 147 23.46 1.91 12.80
C ILE A 147 22.45 1.83 13.94
N ASP A 148 21.72 2.92 14.15
CA ASP A 148 20.54 2.91 15.02
C ASP A 148 19.39 2.22 14.29
N LEU A 149 18.96 1.05 14.77
CA LEU A 149 17.86 0.28 14.17
C LEU A 149 16.48 0.73 14.69
N GLU A 150 16.43 1.63 15.68
CA GLU A 150 15.17 2.13 16.21
C GLU A 150 14.46 3.02 15.17
N PRO A 151 13.18 2.72 14.86
CA PRO A 151 12.40 3.60 13.99
C PRO A 151 12.23 4.93 14.72
N LYS A 152 12.79 6.01 14.16
CA LYS A 152 12.46 7.36 14.60
C LYS A 152 11.03 7.63 14.17
N ILE A 153 10.08 7.22 15.01
CA ILE A 153 8.71 7.71 14.95
C ILE A 153 8.85 9.22 15.16
N LEU A 154 8.75 9.99 14.07
CA LEU A 154 8.68 11.43 14.18
C LEU A 154 7.45 11.73 15.02
N GLU A 155 7.69 12.27 16.21
CA GLU A 155 6.75 12.45 17.32
C GLU A 155 5.68 13.52 17.04
N THR A 156 5.30 13.71 15.77
CA THR A 156 4.41 14.76 15.29
C THR A 156 2.93 14.35 15.22
N ASP A 157 2.60 13.07 15.39
CA ASP A 157 1.20 12.60 15.28
C ASP A 157 0.55 12.25 16.64
N ILE A 158 1.20 12.57 17.77
CA ILE A 158 0.66 12.31 19.13
C ILE A 158 0.05 13.57 19.77
N ILE A 159 -0.19 14.64 19.01
CA ILE A 159 -0.93 15.83 19.47
C ILE A 159 -2.34 15.79 18.86
N SER A 160 -3.15 14.82 19.26
CA SER A 160 -4.59 14.87 19.01
C SER A 160 -5.44 14.11 20.05
N CYS A 161 -4.86 13.28 20.92
CA CYS A 161 -5.67 12.33 21.70
C CYS A 161 -5.44 12.35 23.22
N ALA A 162 -4.72 13.33 23.78
CA ALA A 162 -4.50 13.37 25.23
C ALA A 162 -4.65 14.79 25.80
N GLU A 163 -5.90 15.25 25.92
CA GLU A 163 -6.24 16.30 26.87
C GLU A 163 -7.50 15.88 27.65
N GLU A 164 -7.36 14.89 28.53
CA GLU A 164 -8.35 14.55 29.57
C GLU A 164 -7.65 13.69 30.65
N VAL A 165 -6.79 14.25 31.49
CA VAL A 165 -6.68 13.75 32.89
C VAL A 165 -6.10 14.83 33.80
N GLY A 166 -6.94 15.30 34.73
CA GLY A 166 -6.57 16.26 35.77
C GLY A 166 -5.54 15.73 36.75
N GLU A 167 -4.64 16.63 37.15
CA GLU A 167 -3.61 16.44 38.18
C GLU A 167 -4.21 16.17 39.58
N PRO A 168 -3.68 15.17 40.32
CA PRO A 168 -3.77 15.17 41.78
C PRO A 168 -2.51 15.83 42.38
N SER A 169 -2.68 17.04 42.90
CA SER A 169 -1.65 17.74 43.69
C SER A 169 -1.41 17.04 45.04
N LYS A 170 -0.26 16.35 45.19
CA LYS A 170 0.36 16.12 46.50
C LYS A 170 1.64 16.94 46.56
N ILE A 171 1.59 18.01 47.33
CA ILE A 171 2.76 18.82 47.68
C ILE A 171 3.40 18.28 48.97
N ASP A 172 4.73 18.28 48.91
CA ASP A 172 5.72 17.79 49.84
C ASP A 172 5.74 18.43 51.25
N SER A 173 6.04 17.58 52.23
CA SER A 173 7.20 17.64 53.15
C SER A 173 7.71 19.01 53.66
N VAL A 174 7.54 19.29 54.97
CA VAL A 174 8.51 19.91 55.93
C VAL A 174 7.76 20.24 57.25
N ALA A 175 8.23 20.20 58.50
CA ALA A 175 9.49 19.97 59.19
C ALA A 175 9.13 19.59 60.65
N ARG A 176 10.01 18.86 61.35
CA ARG A 176 9.97 18.76 62.81
C ARG A 176 10.60 20.01 63.43
N PRO A 177 10.10 20.47 64.58
CA PRO A 177 11.03 20.70 65.69
C PRO A 177 10.52 20.16 67.03
N ILE A 178 11.50 19.80 67.85
CA ILE A 178 11.41 19.30 69.22
C ILE A 178 11.27 20.52 70.16
N PRO A 179 10.41 20.52 71.19
CA PRO A 179 10.59 21.40 72.33
C PRO A 179 11.12 20.64 73.55
N VAL A 180 12.20 21.16 74.12
CA VAL A 180 12.72 20.83 75.44
C VAL A 180 11.91 21.62 76.48
N ALA A 181 11.48 20.96 77.55
CA ALA A 181 11.08 21.55 78.82
C ALA A 181 11.26 20.50 79.92
#